data_AF-A0A438LWS3-F1
#
_entry.id   AF-A0A438LWS3-F1
#
_cell.length_a   1.000
_cell.length_b   1.000
_cell.length_c   1.000
_cell.angle_alpha   90.00
_cell.angle_beta   90.00
_cell.angle_gamma   90.00
#
_symmetry.space_group_name_H-M   'P 1'
#
loop_
_entity.id
_entity.type
_entity.pdbx_description
1 polymer ?
#
loop_
_entity_poly.entity_id
_entity_poly.type
_entity_poly.pdbx_seq_one_letter_code
_entity_poly.pdbx_strand_id
1 'polypeptide(L)'
;MTVLRHPDSFSWFPADLADVCDWQPHDATNGVPAVIEASCCEEFILCSEGAEFFVRRRTDHGLHQETARGRYAQAAKVWSELAARHRHEERPGAKTARDSWW
;
A
#
# COMPACT_ATOMS: atom_id res chain seq x y z
N MET A 1 18.04 20.97 31.05
CA MET A 1 18.43 20.19 29.86
C MET A 1 17.17 19.92 29.06
N THR A 2 16.91 20.72 28.04
CA THR A 2 15.69 20.64 27.23
C THR A 2 16.07 20.02 25.89
N VAL A 3 15.58 18.82 25.63
CA VAL A 3 15.80 18.12 24.36
C VAL A 3 14.92 18.80 23.30
N LEU A 4 15.54 19.52 22.37
CA LEU A 4 14.90 20.03 21.17
C LEU A 4 14.43 18.84 20.34
N ARG A 5 13.11 18.63 20.25
CA ARG A 5 12.51 17.68 19.30
C ARG A 5 12.69 18.24 17.90
N HIS A 6 13.40 17.51 17.04
CA HIS A 6 13.47 17.78 15.60
C HIS A 6 12.06 17.73 14.98
N PRO A 7 11.68 18.70 14.14
CA PRO A 7 10.55 18.58 13.24
C PRO A 7 11.03 18.02 11.90
N ASP A 8 11.38 16.73 11.83
CA ASP A 8 11.63 16.03 10.57
C ASP A 8 10.65 14.87 10.43
N SER A 9 9.41 15.22 10.16
CA SER A 9 8.42 14.31 9.58
C SER A 9 7.79 15.01 8.41
N PHE A 10 8.59 15.18 7.35
CA PHE A 10 8.09 15.58 6.05
C PHE A 10 7.39 14.36 5.44
N SER A 11 6.14 14.14 5.86
CA SER A 11 5.25 13.19 5.22
C SER A 11 4.93 13.75 3.83
N TRP A 12 5.56 13.21 2.80
CA TRP A 12 5.40 13.66 1.41
C TRP A 12 4.05 13.23 0.81
N PHE A 13 3.20 12.58 1.60
CA PHE A 13 1.84 12.27 1.22
C PHE A 13 1.01 13.56 1.22
N PRO A 14 0.37 13.95 0.11
CA PRO A 14 -0.74 14.87 0.21
C PRO A 14 -1.77 14.24 1.14
N ALA A 15 -2.02 14.89 2.27
CA ALA A 15 -2.91 14.47 3.35
C ALA A 15 -4.39 14.23 2.94
N ASP A 16 -4.70 14.22 1.65
CA ASP A 16 -6.05 14.39 1.11
C ASP A 16 -6.64 13.12 0.48
N LEU A 17 -5.88 12.02 0.42
CA LEU A 17 -6.37 10.71 -0.10
C LEU A 17 -6.40 9.60 0.93
N ALA A 18 -5.52 9.67 1.93
CA ALA A 18 -5.54 8.77 3.07
C ALA A 18 -6.79 8.96 3.94
N ASP A 19 -7.45 10.13 3.86
CA ASP A 19 -8.67 10.46 4.60
C ASP A 19 -9.96 9.91 3.95
N VAL A 20 -9.94 9.60 2.65
CA VAL A 20 -11.14 9.11 1.92
C VAL A 20 -11.31 7.60 2.03
N CYS A 21 -10.22 6.88 2.26
CA CYS A 21 -10.22 5.42 2.38
C CYS A 21 -9.97 5.04 3.84
N ASP A 22 -10.89 4.28 4.43
CA ASP A 22 -10.68 3.68 5.75
C ASP A 22 -9.58 2.61 5.62
N TRP A 23 -8.34 2.98 5.92
CA TRP A 23 -7.18 2.10 5.84
C TRP A 23 -7.07 1.30 7.13
N GLN A 24 -7.12 -0.02 7.00
CA GLN A 24 -7.03 -0.94 8.12
C GLN A 24 -5.76 -1.80 8.00
N PRO A 25 -5.20 -2.30 9.11
CA PRO A 25 -4.14 -3.31 9.04
C PRO A 25 -4.58 -4.49 8.16
N HIS A 26 -3.73 -4.92 7.23
CA HIS A 26 -4.03 -6.10 6.42
C HIS A 26 -3.90 -7.35 7.29
N ASP A 27 -5.03 -7.99 7.58
CA ASP A 27 -5.07 -9.32 8.18
C ASP A 27 -5.17 -10.35 7.05
N ALA A 28 -4.10 -11.13 6.87
CA ALA A 28 -4.06 -12.18 5.86
C ALA A 28 -4.84 -13.40 6.37
N THR A 29 -6.16 -13.35 6.25
CA THR A 29 -7.06 -14.36 6.84
C THR A 29 -6.95 -15.71 6.12
N ASN A 30 -6.72 -15.72 4.80
CA ASN A 30 -6.74 -16.95 3.99
C ASN A 30 -5.47 -17.22 3.15
N GLY A 31 -4.30 -16.73 3.58
CA GLY A 31 -3.03 -17.00 2.92
C GLY A 31 -2.51 -15.84 2.08
N VAL A 32 -1.77 -16.13 1.00
CA VAL A 32 -1.17 -15.07 0.17
C VAL A 32 -2.22 -14.57 -0.84
N PRO A 33 -2.61 -13.27 -0.80
CA PRO A 33 -3.58 -12.74 -1.73
C PRO A 33 -3.04 -12.75 -3.17
N ALA A 34 -3.93 -13.03 -4.13
CA ALA A 34 -3.62 -12.96 -5.54
C ALA A 34 -3.56 -11.50 -5.98
N VAL A 35 -2.51 -11.13 -6.70
CA VAL A 35 -2.37 -9.80 -7.30
C VAL A 35 -3.12 -9.77 -8.62
N ILE A 36 -4.02 -8.80 -8.78
CA ILE A 36 -4.79 -8.58 -10.00
C ILE A 36 -4.15 -7.46 -10.81
N GLU A 37 -3.84 -6.35 -10.14
CA GLU A 37 -3.30 -5.15 -10.79
C GLU A 37 -2.42 -4.38 -9.80
N ALA A 38 -1.40 -3.69 -10.31
CA ALA A 38 -0.47 -2.93 -9.50
C ALA A 38 -0.16 -1.59 -10.16
N SER A 39 -0.03 -0.55 -9.34
CA SER A 39 0.58 0.72 -9.76
C SER A 39 2.04 0.52 -10.19
N CYS A 40 2.61 1.48 -10.93
CA CYS A 40 3.94 1.34 -11.55
C CYS A 40 5.09 1.10 -10.56
N CYS A 41 4.95 1.47 -9.29
CA CYS A 41 5.94 1.22 -8.23
C CYS A 41 5.39 0.32 -7.11
N GLU A 42 4.27 -0.37 -7.36
CA GLU A 42 3.63 -1.28 -6.41
C GLU A 42 3.18 -0.62 -5.09
N GLU A 43 3.03 0.71 -5.06
CA GLU A 43 2.50 1.44 -3.91
C GLU A 43 1.06 1.00 -3.59
N PHE A 44 0.23 0.89 -4.63
CA PHE A 44 -1.13 0.39 -4.57
C PHE A 44 -1.28 -0.87 -5.40
N ILE A 45 -1.78 -1.92 -4.78
CA ILE A 45 -1.97 -3.24 -5.39
C ILE A 45 -3.42 -3.65 -5.20
N LEU A 46 -4.13 -3.91 -6.30
CA LEU A 46 -5.45 -4.54 -6.27
C LEU A 46 -5.24 -6.04 -6.08
N CYS A 47 -5.81 -6.55 -5.00
CA CYS A 47 -5.69 -7.92 -4.56
C CYS A 47 -7.04 -8.64 -4.56
N SER A 48 -6.99 -9.96 -4.65
CA SER A 48 -8.10 -10.85 -4.34
C SER A 48 -7.68 -11.89 -3.30
N GLU A 49 -8.55 -12.12 -2.33
CA GLU A 49 -8.41 -13.18 -1.33
C GLU A 49 -9.77 -13.84 -1.11
N GLY A 50 -9.85 -15.15 -1.31
CA GLY A 50 -11.11 -15.87 -1.30
C GLY A 50 -12.10 -15.31 -2.32
N ALA A 51 -13.27 -14.84 -1.86
CA ALA A 51 -14.32 -14.24 -2.68
C ALA A 51 -14.33 -12.70 -2.62
N GLU A 52 -13.31 -12.09 -2.00
CA GLU A 52 -13.24 -10.66 -1.78
C GLU A 52 -12.05 -10.03 -2.51
N PHE A 53 -12.17 -8.74 -2.73
CA PHE A 53 -11.20 -7.89 -3.40
C PHE A 53 -10.92 -6.69 -2.51
N PHE A 54 -9.68 -6.21 -2.52
CA PHE A 54 -9.24 -5.08 -1.71
C PHE A 54 -8.01 -4.42 -2.33
N VAL A 55 -7.73 -3.19 -1.92
CA VAL A 55 -6.49 -2.52 -2.30
C VAL A 55 -5.52 -2.62 -1.14
N ARG A 56 -4.31 -3.12 -1.40
CA ARG A 56 -3.22 -3.21 -0.43
C ARG A 56 -2.19 -2.11 -0.70
N ARG A 57 -1.65 -1.53 0.36
CA ARG A 57 -0.45 -0.68 0.32
C ARG A 57 0.57 -1.09 1.36
N ARG A 58 1.82 -0.68 1.17
CA ARG A 58 2.89 -0.86 2.16
C ARG A 58 3.16 0.44 2.91
N THR A 59 3.13 0.37 4.23
CA THR A 59 3.48 1.47 5.13
C THR A 59 5.00 1.68 5.20
N ASP A 60 5.43 2.84 5.71
CA ASP A 60 6.85 3.15 5.89
C ASP A 60 7.57 2.21 6.87
N HIS A 61 6.82 1.57 7.78
CA HIS A 61 7.33 0.56 8.70
C HIS A 61 7.39 -0.85 8.07
N GLY A 62 7.11 -0.96 6.77
CA GLY A 62 7.14 -2.22 6.04
C GLY A 62 5.92 -3.13 6.25
N LEU A 63 4.96 -2.72 7.10
CA LEU A 63 3.68 -3.40 7.30
C LEU A 63 2.73 -3.13 6.14
N HIS A 64 1.72 -3.99 5.98
CA HIS A 64 0.69 -3.82 4.96
C HIS A 64 -0.61 -3.29 5.57
N GLN A 65 -1.25 -2.39 4.84
CA GLN A 65 -2.60 -1.92 5.10
C GLN A 65 -3.48 -2.25 3.89
N GLU A 66 -4.77 -2.36 4.13
CA GLU A 66 -5.76 -2.56 3.10
C GLU A 66 -6.93 -1.59 3.23
N THR A 67 -7.67 -1.44 2.14
CA THR A 67 -8.93 -0.70 2.11
C THR A 67 -9.87 -1.28 1.04
N ALA A 68 -11.12 -0.82 1.07
CA ALA A 68 -12.17 -1.16 0.12
C ALA A 68 -12.42 -2.67 -0.05
N ARG A 69 -12.27 -3.45 1.04
CA ARG A 69 -12.56 -4.88 1.05
C ARG A 69 -14.02 -5.14 0.68
N GLY A 70 -14.24 -6.04 -0.28
CA GLY A 70 -15.57 -6.46 -0.69
C GLY A 70 -15.61 -6.90 -2.15
N ARG A 71 -16.62 -6.42 -2.90
CA ARG A 71 -16.82 -6.81 -4.30
C ARG A 71 -15.79 -6.15 -5.23
N TYR A 72 -15.42 -6.86 -6.30
CA TYR A 72 -14.45 -6.38 -7.30
C TYR A 72 -14.73 -4.95 -7.78
N ALA A 73 -15.97 -4.64 -8.17
CA ALA A 73 -16.31 -3.32 -8.70
C ALA A 73 -16.01 -2.16 -7.73
N GLN A 74 -16.17 -2.39 -6.42
CA GLN A 74 -15.86 -1.40 -5.40
C GLN A 74 -14.34 -1.24 -5.24
N ALA A 75 -13.62 -2.34 -5.06
CA ALA A 75 -12.17 -2.33 -4.91
C ALA A 75 -11.45 -1.78 -6.14
N ALA A 76 -11.90 -2.16 -7.35
CA ALA A 76 -11.36 -1.68 -8.62
C ALA A 76 -11.58 -0.17 -8.80
N LYS A 77 -12.76 0.35 -8.43
CA LYS A 77 -13.02 1.80 -8.48
C LYS A 77 -12.03 2.56 -7.59
N VAL A 78 -11.86 2.12 -6.34
CA VAL A 78 -10.92 2.75 -5.39
C VAL A 78 -9.48 2.62 -5.89
N TRP A 79 -9.09 1.46 -6.42
CA TRP A 79 -7.78 1.26 -7.01
C TRP A 79 -7.53 2.22 -8.18
N SER A 80 -8.48 2.38 -9.11
CA SER A 80 -8.34 3.30 -10.25
C SER A 80 -8.20 4.75 -9.79
N GLU A 81 -8.94 5.17 -8.77
CA GLU A 81 -8.83 6.54 -8.20
C GLU A 81 -7.45 6.77 -7.56
N LEU A 82 -6.94 5.78 -6.82
CA LEU A 82 -5.60 5.82 -6.22
C LEU A 82 -4.50 5.81 -7.30
N ALA A 83 -4.60 4.91 -8.28
CA ALA A 83 -3.64 4.78 -9.37
C ALA A 83 -3.61 6.02 -10.28
N ALA A 84 -4.75 6.68 -10.52
CA ALA A 84 -4.81 7.90 -11.32
C ALA A 84 -4.15 9.11 -10.61
N ARG A 85 -4.14 9.12 -9.27
CA ARG A 85 -3.54 10.20 -8.48
C ARG A 85 -2.13 9.87 -8.00
N HIS A 86 -1.72 8.60 -8.11
CA HIS A 86 -0.40 8.12 -7.79
C HIS A 86 0.65 8.90 -8.60
N ARG A 87 1.63 9.46 -7.89
CA ARG A 87 2.83 10.03 -8.51
C ARG A 87 3.92 9.00 -8.41
N HIS A 88 4.54 8.70 -9.55
CA HIS A 88 5.66 7.78 -9.59
C HIS A 88 6.73 8.21 -8.58
N GLU A 89 7.01 7.32 -7.64
CA GLU A 89 8.11 7.47 -6.70
C GLU A 89 9.07 6.30 -6.93
N GLU A 90 10.32 6.61 -7.27
CA GLU A 90 11.38 5.61 -7.32
C GLU A 90 11.69 5.18 -5.89
N ARG A 91 11.03 4.11 -5.42
CA ARG A 91 11.41 3.52 -4.14
C ARG A 91 12.68 2.69 -4.37
N PRO A 92 13.76 2.92 -3.60
CA PRO A 92 14.94 2.07 -3.71
C PRO A 92 14.51 0.64 -3.40
N GLY A 93 14.58 -0.22 -4.42
CA GLY A 93 14.15 -1.61 -4.32
C GLY A 93 14.75 -2.22 -3.06
N ALA A 94 13.92 -2.84 -2.24
CA ALA A 94 14.42 -3.73 -1.20
C ALA A 94 15.31 -4.72 -1.94
N LYS A 95 16.64 -4.59 -1.79
CA LYS A 95 17.60 -5.56 -2.30
C LYS A 95 17.18 -6.88 -1.68
N THR A 96 16.42 -7.67 -2.42
CA THR A 96 16.20 -9.06 -2.10
C THR A 96 17.59 -9.63 -1.93
N ALA A 97 17.84 -10.27 -0.78
CA ALA A 97 19.00 -11.10 -0.51
C ALA A 97 19.00 -12.31 -1.47
N ARG A 98 19.16 -12.02 -2.76
CA ARG A 98 19.17 -12.96 -3.87
C ARG A 98 20.60 -13.19 -4.37
N ASP A 99 21.57 -13.01 -3.47
CA ASP A 99 23.00 -13.28 -3.67
C ASP A 99 23.51 -14.24 -2.59
N SER A 100 22.83 -15.37 -2.40
CA SER A 100 23.33 -16.44 -1.53
C SER A 100 22.97 -17.82 -2.05
N TRP A 101 23.14 -18.04 -3.36
CA TRP A 101 23.13 -19.39 -3.96
C TRP A 101 24.04 -19.46 -5.20
N TRP A 102 25.33 -19.15 -5.02
CA TRP A 102 26.45 -19.70 -5.80
C TRP A 102 27.73 -19.62 -4.98
#